data_AF-A0A848BTH9-F1
#
_entry.id   AF-A0A848BTH9-F1
#
_cell.length_a   1.000
_cell.length_b   1.000
_cell.length_c   1.000
_cell.angle_alpha   90.00
_cell.angle_beta   90.00
_cell.angle_gamma   90.00
#
_symmetry.space_group_name_H-M   'P 1'
#
loop_
_entity.id
_entity.type
_entity.pdbx_description
1 polymer ?
#
loop_
_entity_poly.entity_id
_entity_poly.type
_entity_poly.pdbx_seq_one_letter_code
_entity_poly.pdbx_strand_id
1 'polypeptide(L)'
;MIKNPVKITGSLQEKVKKLLECAGWYEGRSVDISIVEKHYQKYGLEMMKTTKRFYKKYFGLCSEWYFTDRNIKRKNYFEFGLFPYLQNGIKDNLEEAVFRDMITRGKEEIEKIAGQNCQPLGVIGYIYPAEVWISEYGKLYAQYEYRDNILCFDNIYFLIEEDLKKIDIEYVTMRTLEILDK
;
A
#
# COMPACT_ATOMS: atom_id res chain seq x y z
N MET A 1 -7.64 4.14 18.05
CA MET A 1 -8.51 5.34 18.20
C MET A 1 -8.67 6.02 16.84
N ILE A 2 -9.84 6.59 16.50
CA ILE A 2 -9.97 7.36 15.24
C ILE A 2 -9.49 8.79 15.52
N LYS A 3 -8.50 9.31 14.78
CA LYS A 3 -8.10 10.72 14.90
C LYS A 3 -9.22 11.62 14.38
N ASN A 4 -9.32 12.84 14.91
CA ASN A 4 -10.17 13.87 14.34
C ASN A 4 -9.81 14.07 12.84
N PRO A 5 -10.79 14.37 11.97
CA PRO A 5 -10.53 14.62 10.55
C PRO A 5 -9.43 15.67 10.37
N VAL A 6 -8.46 15.38 9.49
CA VAL A 6 -7.36 16.28 9.15
C VAL A 6 -7.66 16.94 7.82
N LYS A 7 -7.59 18.27 7.76
CA LYS A 7 -7.76 19.02 6.51
C LYS A 7 -6.55 18.82 5.59
N ILE A 8 -6.82 18.56 4.31
CA ILE A 8 -5.80 18.30 3.28
C ILE A 8 -5.90 19.40 2.21
N THR A 9 -4.80 20.10 1.96
CA THR A 9 -4.74 21.27 1.05
C THR A 9 -3.51 21.20 0.15
N GLY A 10 -3.53 21.94 -0.95
CA GLY A 10 -2.41 22.03 -1.89
C GLY A 10 -2.64 21.26 -3.18
N SER A 11 -1.58 21.15 -3.99
CA SER A 11 -1.55 20.34 -5.21
C SER A 11 -1.73 18.85 -4.89
N LEU A 12 -2.09 18.03 -5.88
CA LEU A 12 -2.25 16.58 -5.67
C LEU A 12 -1.00 15.93 -5.05
N GLN A 13 0.19 16.34 -5.50
CA GLN A 13 1.48 15.87 -4.97
C GLN A 13 1.65 16.21 -3.48
N GLU A 14 1.33 17.45 -3.11
CA GLU A 14 1.37 17.90 -1.71
C GLU A 14 0.35 17.15 -0.85
N LYS A 15 -0.86 16.92 -1.39
CA LYS A 15 -1.90 16.14 -0.72
C LYS A 15 -1.45 14.70 -0.49
N VAL A 16 -0.88 14.02 -1.49
CA VAL A 16 -0.39 12.64 -1.36
C VAL A 16 0.71 12.54 -0.30
N LYS A 17 1.67 13.46 -0.29
CA LYS A 17 2.66 13.54 0.79
C LYS A 17 1.99 13.69 2.15
N LYS A 18 1.01 14.59 2.27
CA LYS A 18 0.32 14.82 3.54
C LYS A 18 -0.48 13.61 4.01
N LEU A 19 -1.10 12.87 3.09
CA LEU A 19 -1.79 11.61 3.39
C LEU A 19 -0.84 10.56 3.96
N LEU A 20 0.33 10.38 3.33
CA LEU A 20 1.36 9.48 3.86
C LEU A 20 1.82 9.89 5.26
N GLU A 21 2.06 11.19 5.49
CA GLU A 21 2.40 11.71 6.84
C GLU A 21 1.29 11.43 7.86
N CYS A 22 0.02 11.64 7.49
CA CYS A 22 -1.13 11.32 8.32
C CYS A 22 -1.18 9.81 8.66
N ALA A 23 -0.77 8.96 7.72
CA ALA A 23 -0.70 7.51 7.89
C ALA A 23 0.48 7.05 8.76
N GLY A 24 1.37 7.95 9.18
CA GLY A 24 2.51 7.67 10.05
C GLY A 24 3.87 7.70 9.35
N TRP A 25 3.94 8.13 8.09
CA TRP A 25 5.19 8.27 7.37
C TRP A 25 5.95 9.54 7.80
N TYR A 26 7.27 9.49 7.78
CA TYR A 26 8.15 10.63 7.99
C TYR A 26 9.47 10.42 7.23
N GLU A 27 10.19 11.50 6.96
CA GLU A 27 11.48 11.45 6.26
C GLU A 27 12.51 10.64 7.05
N GLY A 28 13.23 9.74 6.38
CA GLY A 28 14.18 8.84 7.06
C GLY A 28 13.56 7.67 7.85
N ARG A 29 12.24 7.43 7.74
CA ARG A 29 11.57 6.27 8.36
C ARG A 29 12.22 4.94 7.94
N SER A 30 12.53 4.10 8.94
CA SER A 30 13.00 2.73 8.77
C SER A 30 12.50 1.87 9.93
N VAL A 31 11.49 1.04 9.70
CA VAL A 31 10.92 0.13 10.72
C VAL A 31 11.56 -1.25 10.73
N ASP A 32 11.37 -2.01 11.81
CA ASP A 32 11.63 -3.45 11.80
C ASP A 32 10.64 -4.17 10.87
N ILE A 33 11.18 -5.06 10.05
CA ILE A 33 10.44 -5.84 9.05
C ILE A 33 10.60 -7.34 9.26
N SER A 34 11.12 -7.77 10.41
CA SER A 34 11.36 -9.18 10.72
C SER A 34 10.10 -10.05 10.54
N ILE A 35 8.92 -9.50 10.84
CA ILE A 35 7.63 -10.19 10.59
C ILE A 35 7.34 -10.36 9.09
N VAL A 36 7.70 -9.38 8.26
CA VAL A 36 7.56 -9.44 6.80
C VAL A 36 8.54 -10.48 6.23
N GLU A 37 9.78 -10.49 6.71
CA GLU A 37 10.78 -11.47 6.27
C GLU A 37 10.34 -12.91 6.58
N LYS A 38 9.84 -13.15 7.80
CA LYS A 38 9.25 -14.45 8.18
C LYS A 38 8.05 -14.81 7.32
N HIS A 39 7.21 -13.82 6.99
CA HIS A 39 6.05 -14.04 6.13
C HIS A 39 6.49 -14.51 4.74
N TYR A 40 7.44 -13.84 4.10
CA TYR A 40 7.97 -14.24 2.79
C TYR A 40 8.64 -15.62 2.83
N GLN A 41 9.45 -15.88 3.86
CA GLN A 41 10.10 -17.18 4.05
C GLN A 41 9.11 -18.34 4.21
N LYS A 42 7.94 -18.10 4.83
CA LYS A 42 6.86 -19.11 4.92
C LYS A 42 6.44 -19.65 3.55
N TYR A 43 6.54 -18.83 2.51
CA TYR A 43 6.22 -19.20 1.12
C TYR A 43 7.46 -19.51 0.28
N GLY A 44 8.62 -19.74 0.91
CA GLY A 44 9.87 -20.06 0.21
C GLY A 44 10.47 -18.89 -0.57
N LEU A 45 10.07 -17.64 -0.26
CA LEU A 45 10.58 -16.45 -0.95
C LEU A 45 11.68 -15.77 -0.13
N GLU A 46 12.85 -15.56 -0.75
CA GLU A 46 13.85 -14.64 -0.21
C GLU A 46 13.51 -13.20 -0.63
N MET A 47 13.36 -12.28 0.32
CA MET A 47 13.04 -10.88 0.01
C MET A 47 14.22 -10.18 -0.70
N MET A 48 13.94 -9.56 -1.84
CA MET A 48 14.92 -8.72 -2.56
C MET A 48 15.32 -7.51 -1.71
N LYS A 49 16.54 -6.99 -1.92
CA LYS A 49 17.03 -5.78 -1.23
C LYS A 49 16.10 -4.57 -1.44
N THR A 50 15.50 -4.45 -2.62
CA THR A 50 14.55 -3.38 -2.96
C THR A 50 13.25 -3.52 -2.19
N THR A 51 12.68 -4.72 -2.15
CA THR A 51 11.50 -5.07 -1.35
C THR A 51 11.73 -4.73 0.12
N LYS A 52 12.83 -5.20 0.73
CA LYS A 52 13.18 -4.88 2.13
C LYS A 52 13.23 -3.37 2.39
N ARG A 53 13.85 -2.62 1.48
CA ARG A 53 13.97 -1.16 1.60
C ARG A 53 12.61 -0.46 1.49
N PHE A 54 11.72 -0.95 0.63
CA PHE A 54 10.35 -0.46 0.55
C PHE A 54 9.58 -0.69 1.85
N TYR A 55 9.59 -1.91 2.38
CA TYR A 55 8.93 -2.23 3.65
C TYR A 55 9.48 -1.42 4.82
N LYS A 56 10.80 -1.22 4.93
CA LYS A 56 11.38 -0.36 5.97
C LYS A 56 10.79 1.06 5.95
N LYS A 57 10.51 1.59 4.76
CA LYS A 57 9.97 2.95 4.59
C LYS A 57 8.46 3.04 4.82
N TYR A 58 7.69 2.01 4.45
CA TYR A 58 6.22 2.10 4.35
C TYR A 58 5.43 1.06 5.15
N PHE A 59 6.08 0.08 5.78
CA PHE A 59 5.38 -0.92 6.58
C PHE A 59 4.85 -0.33 7.88
N GLY A 60 3.67 -0.82 8.30
CA GLY A 60 2.96 -0.35 9.49
C GLY A 60 2.33 1.04 9.36
N LEU A 61 2.26 1.61 8.16
CA LEU A 61 1.41 2.78 7.93
C LEU A 61 -0.06 2.42 8.13
N CYS A 62 -0.88 3.38 8.55
CA CYS A 62 -2.33 3.17 8.63
C CYS A 62 -2.86 2.75 7.26
N SER A 63 -3.51 1.59 7.17
CA SER A 63 -3.96 1.04 5.89
C SER A 63 -5.29 1.59 5.40
N GLU A 64 -6.12 2.18 6.25
CA GLU A 64 -7.45 2.66 5.87
C GLU A 64 -7.54 4.18 5.95
N TRP A 65 -7.67 4.84 4.80
CA TRP A 65 -7.78 6.29 4.71
C TRP A 65 -9.19 6.67 4.30
N TYR A 66 -9.97 7.19 5.24
CA TYR A 66 -11.36 7.57 5.01
C TYR A 66 -11.43 9.03 4.54
N PHE A 67 -11.80 9.25 3.29
CA PHE A 67 -12.01 10.59 2.76
C PHE A 67 -13.46 11.01 2.99
N THR A 68 -13.67 12.20 3.54
CA THR A 68 -15.02 12.76 3.70
C THR A 68 -15.23 13.85 2.66
N ASP A 69 -16.19 13.62 1.77
CA ASP A 69 -16.87 14.65 0.99
C ASP A 69 -18.16 15.02 1.74
N ARG A 70 -18.50 16.31 1.83
CA ARG A 70 -19.76 16.79 2.43
C ARG A 70 -21.00 16.19 1.74
N ASN A 71 -20.87 15.66 0.53
CA ASN A 71 -21.98 15.18 -0.30
C ASN A 71 -22.13 13.64 -0.38
N ILE A 72 -21.21 12.86 0.20
CA ILE A 72 -21.21 11.39 0.02
C ILE A 72 -21.56 10.68 1.34
N LYS A 73 -22.70 9.96 1.36
CA LYS A 73 -23.14 9.10 2.48
C LYS A 73 -22.42 7.74 2.56
N ARG A 74 -21.56 7.41 1.59
CA ARG A 74 -20.78 6.17 1.55
C ARG A 74 -19.39 6.37 2.17
N LYS A 75 -18.96 5.42 2.98
CA LYS A 75 -17.57 5.32 3.45
C LYS A 75 -16.69 4.89 2.28
N ASN A 76 -16.27 5.84 1.45
CA ASN A 76 -15.21 5.57 0.49
C ASN A 76 -13.88 5.65 1.24
N TYR A 77 -13.04 4.64 1.07
CA TYR A 77 -11.70 4.64 1.67
C TYR A 77 -10.65 4.28 0.62
N PHE A 78 -9.46 4.78 0.85
CA PHE A 78 -8.25 4.36 0.15
C PHE A 78 -7.53 3.34 1.03
N GLU A 79 -7.13 2.24 0.41
CA GLU A 79 -6.39 1.17 1.06
C GLU A 79 -4.89 1.33 0.80
N PHE A 80 -4.10 1.21 1.85
CA PHE A 80 -2.64 1.10 1.83
C PHE A 80 -2.24 -0.14 2.63
N GLY A 81 -2.65 -1.31 2.14
CA GLY A 81 -2.41 -2.60 2.79
C GLY A 81 -1.12 -3.22 2.28
N LEU A 82 -0.13 -3.43 3.15
CA LEU A 82 1.10 -4.16 2.81
C LEU A 82 1.16 -5.50 3.54
N PHE A 83 1.69 -6.53 2.88
CA PHE A 83 1.76 -7.89 3.45
C PHE A 83 2.87 -8.05 4.50
N PRO A 84 2.63 -8.77 5.61
CA PRO A 84 1.32 -9.20 6.09
C PRO A 84 0.49 -8.02 6.58
N TYR A 85 -0.82 -8.05 6.34
CA TYR A 85 -1.73 -7.02 6.83
C TYR A 85 -1.72 -7.01 8.36
N LEU A 86 -1.49 -5.82 8.91
CA LEU A 86 -1.55 -5.56 10.33
C LEU A 86 -2.85 -4.81 10.62
N GLN A 87 -3.94 -5.53 10.88
CA GLN A 87 -5.17 -4.89 11.36
C GLN A 87 -5.10 -4.83 12.89
N ASN A 88 -4.87 -3.65 13.46
CA ASN A 88 -4.66 -3.48 14.91
C ASN A 88 -3.55 -4.40 15.48
N GLY A 89 -2.51 -4.69 14.69
CA GLY A 89 -1.43 -5.61 15.09
C GLY A 89 -1.78 -7.10 15.03
N ILE A 90 -2.96 -7.48 14.52
CA ILE A 90 -3.39 -8.87 14.34
C ILE A 90 -3.34 -9.21 12.84
N LYS A 91 -2.82 -10.41 12.53
CA LYS A 91 -2.77 -10.95 11.18
C LYS A 91 -4.19 -11.25 10.68
N ASP A 92 -4.56 -10.65 9.55
CA ASP A 92 -5.81 -10.97 8.86
C ASP A 92 -5.70 -12.31 8.10
N ASN A 93 -6.74 -13.13 8.13
CA ASN A 93 -6.79 -14.42 7.43
C ASN A 93 -7.07 -14.25 5.92
N LEU A 94 -7.70 -13.15 5.51
CA LEU A 94 -7.96 -12.85 4.10
C LEU A 94 -6.67 -12.53 3.34
N GLU A 95 -5.70 -11.93 4.05
CA GLU A 95 -4.39 -11.58 3.52
C GLU A 95 -3.63 -12.79 2.92
N GLU A 96 -3.63 -13.90 3.64
CA GLU A 96 -2.88 -15.10 3.23
C GLU A 96 -3.42 -15.70 1.93
N ALA A 97 -4.72 -15.56 1.67
CA ALA A 97 -5.29 -15.94 0.38
C ALA A 97 -4.80 -15.03 -0.74
N VAL A 98 -4.84 -13.71 -0.56
CA VAL A 98 -4.40 -12.73 -1.58
C VAL A 98 -2.90 -12.87 -1.86
N PHE A 99 -2.05 -12.95 -0.82
CA PHE A 99 -0.61 -13.13 -1.01
C PHE A 99 -0.30 -14.41 -1.78
N ARG A 100 -0.90 -15.54 -1.38
CA ARG A 100 -0.71 -16.83 -2.06
C ARG A 100 -1.17 -16.76 -3.50
N ASP A 101 -2.28 -16.08 -3.74
CA ASP A 101 -2.85 -15.91 -5.07
C ASP A 101 -1.94 -15.13 -5.99
N MET A 102 -1.45 -13.96 -5.52
CA MET A 102 -0.48 -13.15 -6.23
C MET A 102 0.75 -13.99 -6.63
N ILE A 103 1.39 -14.68 -5.69
CA ILE A 103 2.63 -15.46 -5.97
C ILE A 103 2.40 -16.66 -6.89
N THR A 104 1.18 -17.18 -7.01
CA THR A 104 0.87 -18.36 -7.83
C THR A 104 0.28 -18.03 -9.19
N ARG A 105 -0.56 -17.00 -9.30
CA ARG A 105 -1.24 -16.61 -10.55
C ARG A 105 -0.65 -15.36 -11.19
N GLY A 106 -0.42 -14.31 -10.40
CA GLY A 106 -0.02 -12.99 -10.93
C GLY A 106 1.45 -12.87 -11.30
N LYS A 107 2.31 -13.66 -10.65
CA LYS A 107 3.78 -13.49 -10.73
C LYS A 107 4.34 -13.57 -12.16
N GLU A 108 3.97 -14.59 -12.94
CA GLU A 108 4.55 -14.82 -14.27
C GLU A 108 4.25 -13.66 -15.24
N GLU A 109 3.01 -13.17 -15.24
CA GLU A 109 2.58 -12.06 -16.09
C GLU A 109 3.31 -10.76 -15.74
N ILE A 110 3.41 -10.46 -14.44
CA ILE A 110 4.10 -9.28 -13.93
C ILE A 110 5.58 -9.33 -14.28
N GLU A 111 6.25 -10.45 -14.06
CA GLU A 111 7.69 -10.61 -14.36
C GLU A 111 7.96 -10.55 -15.86
N LYS A 112 7.06 -11.07 -16.71
CA LYS A 112 7.15 -10.94 -18.17
C LYS A 112 7.10 -9.48 -18.61
N ILE A 113 6.22 -8.67 -18.02
CA ILE A 113 6.10 -7.23 -18.34
C ILE A 113 7.29 -6.45 -17.77
N ALA A 114 7.74 -6.79 -16.57
CA ALA A 114 8.87 -6.13 -15.93
C ALA A 114 10.23 -6.49 -16.58
N GLY A 115 10.32 -7.67 -17.20
CA GLY A 115 11.59 -8.26 -17.65
C GLY A 115 12.56 -8.57 -16.50
N GLN A 116 12.03 -8.68 -15.27
CA GLN A 116 12.76 -8.72 -14.01
C GLN A 116 11.98 -9.53 -12.98
N ASN A 117 12.67 -10.05 -11.97
CA ASN A 117 11.97 -10.65 -10.82
C ASN A 117 11.14 -9.58 -10.09
N CYS A 118 9.95 -9.98 -9.67
CA CYS A 118 9.01 -9.14 -8.96
C CYS A 118 8.47 -9.83 -7.70
N GLN A 119 8.17 -9.03 -6.68
CA GLN A 119 7.63 -9.49 -5.41
C GLN A 119 6.37 -8.72 -5.01
N PRO A 120 5.36 -9.40 -4.43
CA PRO A 120 4.09 -8.79 -4.08
C PRO A 120 4.21 -7.92 -2.82
N LEU A 121 3.83 -6.65 -2.91
CA LEU A 121 3.87 -5.73 -1.78
C LEU A 121 2.59 -5.74 -0.96
N GLY A 122 1.43 -5.80 -1.61
CA GLY A 122 0.16 -5.54 -0.96
C GLY A 122 -0.95 -5.14 -1.92
N VAL A 123 -2.03 -4.62 -1.35
CA VAL A 123 -3.12 -3.99 -2.10
C VAL A 123 -3.18 -2.51 -1.78
N ILE A 124 -3.17 -1.68 -2.82
CA ILE A 124 -3.14 -0.23 -2.67
C ILE A 124 -4.11 0.38 -3.66
N GLY A 125 -5.03 1.21 -3.16
CA GLY A 125 -5.87 2.03 -4.02
C GLY A 125 -7.22 2.46 -3.48
N TYR A 126 -7.94 3.24 -4.30
CA TYR A 126 -9.24 3.81 -3.94
C TYR A 126 -10.42 2.95 -4.39
N ILE A 127 -11.25 2.50 -3.44
CA ILE A 127 -12.46 1.66 -3.63
C ILE A 127 -12.17 0.25 -4.19
N TYR A 128 -11.41 0.15 -5.28
CA TYR A 128 -10.96 -1.10 -5.90
C TYR A 128 -9.43 -1.07 -5.98
N PRO A 129 -8.74 -1.47 -4.89
CA PRO A 129 -7.29 -1.36 -4.82
C PRO A 129 -6.61 -2.29 -5.82
N ALA A 130 -5.45 -1.88 -6.31
CA ALA A 130 -4.62 -2.70 -7.16
C ALA A 130 -3.80 -3.69 -6.33
N GLU A 131 -3.56 -4.86 -6.89
CA GLU A 131 -2.47 -5.74 -6.47
C GLU A 131 -1.13 -5.11 -6.89
N VAL A 132 -0.30 -4.76 -5.91
CA VAL A 132 0.95 -4.02 -6.14
C VAL A 132 2.17 -4.93 -5.99
N TRP A 133 3.07 -4.81 -6.96
CA TRP A 133 4.32 -5.55 -7.05
C TRP A 133 5.51 -4.59 -7.10
N ILE A 134 6.69 -5.05 -6.68
CA ILE A 134 7.95 -4.33 -6.81
C ILE A 134 8.98 -5.17 -7.56
N SER A 135 9.71 -4.56 -8.50
CA SER A 135 10.80 -5.23 -9.20
C SER A 135 12.15 -5.14 -8.47
N GLU A 136 13.13 -5.88 -8.97
CA GLU A 136 14.54 -5.83 -8.55
C GLU A 136 15.15 -4.43 -8.56
N TYR A 137 14.68 -3.51 -9.41
CA TYR A 137 15.16 -2.12 -9.45
C TYR A 137 14.21 -1.12 -8.79
N GLY A 138 13.13 -1.60 -8.17
CA GLY A 138 12.24 -0.77 -7.35
C GLY A 138 11.12 -0.07 -8.12
N LYS A 139 10.87 -0.43 -9.40
CA LYS A 139 9.64 -0.02 -10.09
C LYS A 139 8.44 -0.74 -9.50
N LEU A 140 7.32 -0.04 -9.41
CA LEU A 140 6.06 -0.56 -8.92
C LEU A 140 5.16 -0.95 -10.09
N TYR A 141 4.51 -2.09 -9.99
CA TYR A 141 3.54 -2.57 -10.97
C TYR A 141 2.20 -2.77 -10.26
N ALA A 142 1.14 -2.18 -10.80
CA ALA A 142 -0.20 -2.23 -10.24
C ALA A 142 -1.14 -2.94 -11.20
N GLN A 143 -1.71 -4.06 -10.75
CA GLN A 143 -2.73 -4.81 -11.47
C GLN A 143 -4.09 -4.51 -10.84
N TYR A 144 -4.99 -3.92 -11.62
CA TYR A 144 -6.35 -3.64 -11.19
C TYR A 144 -7.29 -4.68 -11.81
N GLU A 145 -8.19 -5.25 -11.01
CA GLU A 145 -9.17 -6.24 -11.50
C GLU A 145 -10.03 -5.73 -12.66
N TYR A 146 -10.30 -4.41 -12.69
CA TYR A 146 -11.16 -3.78 -13.69
C TYR A 146 -10.39 -3.20 -14.90
N ARG A 147 -9.08 -3.42 -15.02
CA ARG A 147 -8.27 -2.95 -16.15
C ARG A 147 -7.47 -4.10 -16.75
N ASP A 148 -7.43 -4.15 -18.08
CA ASP A 148 -6.64 -5.15 -18.80
C ASP A 148 -5.13 -4.87 -18.77
N ASN A 149 -4.74 -3.61 -18.51
CA ASN A 149 -3.34 -3.19 -18.51
C ASN A 149 -2.78 -3.10 -17.09
N ILE A 150 -1.58 -3.65 -16.90
CA ILE A 150 -0.75 -3.42 -15.72
C ILE A 150 -0.09 -2.05 -15.86
N LEU A 151 -0.25 -1.21 -14.84
CA LEU A 151 0.39 0.11 -14.78
C LEU A 151 1.74 0.03 -14.09
N CYS A 152 2.69 0.86 -14.54
CA CYS A 152 4.04 0.92 -14.00
C CYS A 152 4.33 2.31 -13.44
N PHE A 153 4.89 2.37 -12.23
CA PHE A 153 5.21 3.61 -11.53
C PHE A 153 6.65 3.60 -11.01
N ASP A 154 7.30 4.76 -11.03
CA ASP A 154 8.68 4.87 -10.51
C ASP A 154 8.73 4.91 -8.98
N ASN A 155 7.64 5.30 -8.33
CA ASN A 155 7.54 5.34 -6.87
C ASN A 155 6.07 5.34 -6.40
N ILE A 156 5.88 5.22 -5.09
CA ILE A 156 4.56 5.13 -4.46
C ILE A 156 3.72 6.41 -4.59
N TYR A 157 4.35 7.58 -4.72
CA TYR A 157 3.61 8.84 -4.85
C TYR A 157 2.83 8.83 -6.16
N PHE A 158 3.48 8.49 -7.27
CA PHE A 158 2.80 8.42 -8.58
C PHE A 158 1.68 7.38 -8.63
N LEU A 159 1.84 6.25 -7.94
CA LEU A 159 0.77 5.25 -7.83
C LEU A 159 -0.43 5.83 -7.09
N ILE A 160 -0.22 6.45 -5.92
CA ILE A 160 -1.31 7.06 -5.14
C ILE A 160 -1.95 8.22 -5.93
N GLU A 161 -1.14 9.06 -6.60
CA GLU A 161 -1.64 10.15 -7.44
C GLU A 161 -2.55 9.65 -8.55
N GLU A 162 -2.19 8.55 -9.23
CA GLU A 162 -3.02 7.97 -10.30
C GLU A 162 -4.42 7.59 -9.83
N ASP A 163 -4.53 7.02 -8.63
CA ASP A 163 -5.81 6.64 -8.02
C ASP A 163 -6.60 7.83 -7.49
N LEU A 164 -5.90 8.86 -7.00
CA LEU A 164 -6.55 10.00 -6.35
C LEU A 164 -6.80 11.19 -7.30
N LYS A 165 -6.27 11.19 -8.53
CA LYS A 165 -6.34 12.36 -9.44
C LYS A 165 -7.74 12.84 -9.82
N LYS A 166 -8.77 11.99 -9.65
CA LYS A 166 -10.18 12.33 -9.95
C LYS A 166 -11.02 12.59 -8.71
N ILE A 167 -10.42 12.60 -7.53
CA ILE A 167 -11.11 12.70 -6.25
C ILE A 167 -10.81 14.05 -5.62
N ASP A 168 -11.85 14.74 -5.17
CA ASP A 168 -11.66 15.90 -4.32
C ASP A 168 -11.50 15.45 -2.86
N ILE A 169 -10.32 15.70 -2.31
CA ILE A 169 -9.94 15.34 -0.95
C ILE A 169 -9.86 16.63 -0.14
N GLU A 170 -10.87 16.88 0.68
CA GLU A 170 -10.92 18.03 1.62
C GLU A 170 -10.41 17.60 3.01
N TYR A 171 -10.82 16.42 3.48
CA TYR A 171 -10.40 15.86 4.76
C TYR A 171 -10.11 14.38 4.68
N VAL A 172 -9.19 13.93 5.54
CA VAL A 172 -8.92 12.51 5.76
C VAL A 172 -9.11 12.16 7.24
N THR A 173 -9.67 10.99 7.48
CA THR A 173 -9.74 10.36 8.78
C THR A 173 -9.00 9.02 8.71
N MET A 174 -8.10 8.77 9.66
CA MET A 174 -7.32 7.54 9.74
C MET A 174 -7.44 6.95 11.14
N ARG A 175 -7.57 5.63 11.23
CA ARG A 175 -7.55 4.94 12.52
C ARG A 175 -6.09 4.78 12.93
N THR A 176 -5.68 5.33 14.08
CA THR A 176 -4.33 5.04 14.57
C THR A 176 -4.23 3.56 14.89
N LEU A 177 -3.28 2.90 14.23
CA LEU A 177 -2.69 1.66 14.73
C LEU A 177 -1.99 2.04 16.04
N GLU A 178 -2.35 1.40 17.14
CA GLU A 178 -1.45 1.34 18.28
C GLU A 178 -0.22 0.57 17.76
N ILE A 179 0.90 1.29 17.66
CA ILE A 179 2.14 0.77 17.09
C ILE A 179 2.50 -0.50 17.85
N LEU A 180 2.99 -1.51 17.12
CA LEU A 180 3.64 -2.70 17.66
C LEU A 180 4.96 -2.31 18.37
N ASP A 181 4.87 -1.52 19.42
CA ASP A 181 5.93 -1.29 20.39
C ASP A 181 5.58 -2.12 21.64
N LYS A 182 5.86 -3.42 21.57
CA LYS A 182 6.04 -4.29 22.73
C LYS A 182 7.17 -5.27 22.47
#